data_AF-A0AAU5C5L7-F1
#
_entry.id   AF-A0AAU5C5L7-F1
#
_cell.length_a   1.000
_cell.length_b   1.000
_cell.length_c   1.000
_cell.angle_alpha   90.00
_cell.angle_beta   90.00
_cell.angle_gamma   90.00
#
_symmetry.space_group_name_H-M   'P 1'
#
loop_
_entity.id
_entity.type
_entity.pdbx_description
1 polymer ?
#
loop_
_entity_poly.entity_id
_entity_poly.type
_entity_poly.pdbx_seq_one_letter_code
_entity_poly.pdbx_strand_id
1 'polypeptide(L)'
;MWQLSDDPKATVTYRSFSKSGGTTIDYNGVDGPDMKRIHIPQHGENRVVVNQDAYRSELEYLTRYAHDDWIGFSVVSGSVGSLLGRGASFQEQLTLLLRIIGDLYDAGVRAGELTESAAEPFLPWPLEKADALGRIAAEVRHLSQLPDSGDICWFMVP
;
A
#
# COMPACT_ATOMS: atom_id res chain seq x y z
N MET A 1 -18.31 22.60 -4.71
CA MET A 1 -18.22 23.70 -5.70
C MET A 1 -17.97 24.97 -4.91
N TRP A 2 -16.92 25.70 -5.24
CA TRP A 2 -16.60 26.97 -4.57
C TRP A 2 -16.86 28.13 -5.52
N GLN A 3 -17.38 29.24 -4.99
CA GLN A 3 -17.59 30.50 -5.71
C GLN A 3 -16.45 31.44 -5.31
N LEU A 4 -15.70 31.93 -6.30
CA LEU A 4 -14.53 32.78 -6.08
C LEU A 4 -14.81 34.27 -6.34
N SER A 5 -15.75 34.57 -7.24
CA SER A 5 -16.16 35.94 -7.54
C SER A 5 -17.64 35.95 -7.90
N ASP A 6 -18.30 37.05 -7.54
CA ASP A 6 -19.68 37.33 -7.88
C ASP A 6 -19.80 38.08 -9.23
N ASP A 7 -18.74 38.74 -9.68
CA ASP A 7 -18.66 39.42 -10.99
C ASP A 7 -17.20 39.55 -11.52
N PRO A 8 -16.85 38.99 -12.70
CA PRO A 8 -17.63 38.02 -13.44
C PRO A 8 -17.74 36.72 -12.62
N LYS A 9 -18.90 36.08 -12.66
CA LYS A 9 -19.18 34.90 -11.83
C LYS A 9 -18.20 33.78 -12.14
N ALA A 10 -17.41 33.41 -11.13
CA ALA A 10 -16.38 32.37 -11.27
C ALA A 10 -16.63 31.21 -10.30
N THR A 11 -16.58 29.98 -10.84
CA THR A 11 -16.76 28.76 -10.05
C THR A 11 -15.58 27.82 -10.23
N VAL A 12 -15.18 27.18 -9.14
CA VAL A 12 -14.14 26.14 -9.12
C VAL A 12 -14.77 24.81 -8.75
N THR A 13 -14.52 23.82 -9.59
CA THR A 13 -14.94 22.44 -9.34
C THR A 13 -13.72 21.53 -9.32
N TYR A 14 -13.49 20.90 -8.18
CA TYR A 14 -12.59 19.75 -8.09
C TYR A 14 -13.32 18.50 -8.59
N ARG A 15 -12.67 17.74 -9.47
CA ARG A 15 -13.14 16.42 -9.90
C ARG A 15 -12.02 15.41 -9.75
N SER A 16 -12.33 14.29 -9.09
CA SER A 16 -11.41 13.16 -8.92
C SER A 16 -11.27 12.29 -10.18
N PHE A 17 -12.06 12.55 -11.22
CA PHE A 17 -12.02 11.82 -12.49
C PHE A 17 -12.22 12.76 -13.68
N SER A 18 -11.33 12.68 -14.67
CA SER A 18 -11.44 13.36 -15.96
C SER A 18 -10.94 12.46 -17.11
N LYS A 19 -11.39 12.75 -18.33
CA LYS A 19 -10.95 12.01 -19.54
C LYS A 19 -9.45 12.10 -19.81
N SER A 20 -8.72 13.04 -19.19
CA SER A 20 -7.27 13.18 -19.30
C SER A 20 -6.48 12.37 -18.26
N GLY A 21 -7.14 11.51 -17.48
CA GLY A 21 -6.47 10.49 -16.66
C GLY A 21 -5.96 10.99 -15.31
N GLY A 22 -6.52 12.07 -14.75
CA GLY A 22 -6.11 12.55 -13.43
C GLY A 22 -7.05 13.57 -12.81
N THR A 23 -6.84 13.85 -11.53
CA THR A 23 -7.53 14.89 -10.77
C THR A 23 -7.45 16.23 -11.51
N THR A 24 -8.60 16.84 -11.75
CA THR A 24 -8.69 18.09 -12.52
C THR A 24 -9.43 19.16 -11.70
N ILE A 25 -8.92 20.39 -11.76
CA ILE A 25 -9.61 21.59 -11.28
C ILE A 25 -10.17 22.31 -12.49
N ASP A 26 -11.48 22.30 -12.64
CA ASP A 26 -12.19 23.02 -13.70
C ASP A 26 -12.52 24.44 -13.23
N TYR A 27 -12.16 25.42 -14.06
CA TYR A 27 -12.54 26.82 -13.91
C TYR A 27 -13.42 27.21 -15.08
N ASN A 28 -14.66 27.62 -14.82
CA ASN A 28 -15.57 28.04 -15.87
C ASN A 28 -15.21 29.45 -16.34
N GLY A 29 -14.95 29.56 -17.66
CA GLY A 29 -14.40 30.72 -18.34
C GLY A 29 -15.13 32.03 -18.07
N VAL A 30 -14.34 33.02 -17.71
CA VAL A 30 -14.68 34.44 -17.78
C VAL A 30 -13.78 35.03 -18.88
N ASP A 31 -14.38 35.75 -19.82
CA ASP A 31 -13.62 36.41 -20.90
C ASP A 31 -12.78 37.56 -20.34
N GLY A 32 -11.51 37.64 -20.73
CA GLY A 32 -10.66 38.82 -20.48
C GLY A 32 -9.63 38.81 -19.33
N PRO A 33 -9.58 37.88 -18.35
CA PRO A 33 -8.47 37.87 -17.41
C PRO A 33 -7.22 37.20 -17.99
N ASP A 34 -6.06 37.82 -17.75
CA ASP A 34 -4.75 37.22 -17.99
C ASP A 34 -4.57 36.01 -17.06
N MET A 35 -4.91 34.83 -17.55
CA MET A 35 -4.88 33.61 -16.76
C MET A 35 -3.44 33.14 -16.57
N LYS A 36 -2.89 33.39 -15.38
CA LYS A 36 -1.68 32.69 -14.96
C LYS A 36 -2.01 31.23 -14.72
N ARG A 37 -1.59 30.37 -15.65
CA ARG A 37 -1.64 28.92 -15.48
C ARG A 37 -0.69 28.54 -14.33
N ILE A 38 -1.25 28.32 -13.15
CA ILE A 38 -0.49 27.77 -12.03
C ILE A 38 -0.36 26.28 -12.31
N HIS A 39 0.82 25.85 -12.73
CA HIS A 39 1.17 24.44 -12.74
C HIS A 39 1.24 24.01 -11.28
N ILE A 40 0.32 23.17 -10.82
CA ILE A 40 0.54 22.46 -9.57
C ILE A 40 1.72 21.53 -9.88
N PRO A 41 2.91 21.74 -9.26
CA PRO A 41 3.98 20.78 -9.44
C PRO A 41 3.41 19.43 -9.03
N GLN A 42 3.35 18.51 -9.99
CA GLN A 42 3.34 17.10 -9.64
C GLN A 42 4.69 16.86 -9.00
N HIS A 43 4.78 17.09 -7.69
CA HIS A 43 5.94 16.71 -6.93
C HIS A 43 6.14 15.23 -7.24
N GLY A 44 7.29 14.95 -7.86
CA GLY A 44 7.69 13.64 -8.34
C GLY A 44 7.88 12.66 -7.19
N GLU A 45 6.76 12.20 -6.65
CA GLU A 45 6.63 10.91 -6.01
C GLU A 45 5.42 10.26 -6.69
N ASN A 46 5.69 9.24 -7.52
CA ASN A 46 4.69 8.24 -7.91
C ASN A 46 4.27 7.48 -6.63
N ARG A 47 3.67 8.16 -5.66
CA ARG A 47 3.08 7.51 -4.50
C ARG A 47 1.72 7.03 -4.94
N VAL A 48 1.62 5.73 -5.19
CA VAL A 48 0.32 5.07 -5.24
C VAL A 48 -0.40 5.42 -3.94
N VAL A 49 -1.48 6.19 -4.06
CA VAL A 49 -2.32 6.54 -2.92
C VAL A 49 -3.21 5.34 -2.64
N VAL A 50 -2.75 4.46 -1.73
CA VAL A 50 -3.56 3.34 -1.26
C VAL A 50 -4.76 3.91 -0.50
N ASN A 51 -5.97 3.44 -0.84
CA ASN A 51 -7.18 3.76 -0.10
C ASN A 51 -7.02 3.32 1.35
N GLN A 52 -7.08 4.26 2.30
CA GLN A 52 -6.79 4.00 3.71
C GLN A 52 -7.84 3.10 4.39
N ASP A 53 -9.11 3.19 3.98
CA ASP A 53 -10.16 2.33 4.54
C ASP A 53 -10.01 0.89 4.04
N ALA A 54 -9.69 0.72 2.74
CA ALA A 54 -9.37 -0.60 2.19
C ALA A 54 -8.12 -1.19 2.85
N TYR A 55 -7.07 -0.38 3.02
CA TYR A 55 -5.85 -0.78 3.72
C TYR A 55 -6.12 -1.25 5.15
N ARG A 56 -6.89 -0.48 5.92
CA ARG A 56 -7.23 -0.84 7.30
C ARG A 56 -8.02 -2.15 7.35
N SER A 57 -9.00 -2.32 6.45
CA SER A 57 -9.78 -3.56 6.37
C SER A 57 -8.92 -4.77 6.03
N GLU A 58 -7.98 -4.63 5.10
CA GLU A 58 -7.03 -5.70 4.74
C GLU A 58 -6.10 -6.03 5.92
N LEU A 59 -5.56 -5.02 6.60
CA LEU A 59 -4.72 -5.23 7.78
C LEU A 59 -5.49 -5.92 8.91
N GLU A 60 -6.73 -5.51 9.19
CA GLU A 60 -7.60 -6.16 10.18
C GLU A 60 -7.92 -7.62 9.82
N TYR A 61 -8.05 -7.93 8.52
CA TYR A 61 -8.23 -9.30 8.04
C TYR A 61 -6.95 -10.13 8.27
N LEU A 62 -5.79 -9.62 7.86
CA LEU A 62 -4.51 -10.31 8.01
C LEU A 62 -4.14 -10.53 9.48
N THR A 63 -4.33 -9.53 10.35
CA THR A 63 -4.08 -9.69 11.78
C THR A 63 -4.95 -10.80 12.38
N ARG A 64 -6.24 -10.87 12.02
CA ARG A 64 -7.11 -11.96 12.48
C ARG A 64 -6.67 -13.32 11.95
N TYR A 65 -6.32 -13.41 10.67
CA TYR A 65 -5.77 -14.64 10.10
C TYR A 65 -4.56 -15.10 10.91
N ALA A 66 -3.60 -14.21 11.22
CA ALA A 66 -2.37 -14.57 11.93
C ALA A 66 -2.59 -15.09 13.36
N HIS A 67 -3.76 -14.82 13.96
CA HIS A 67 -4.16 -15.41 15.24
C HIS A 67 -4.77 -16.81 15.09
N ASP A 68 -5.42 -17.07 13.98
CA ASP A 68 -6.16 -18.32 13.74
C ASP A 68 -5.29 -19.38 13.07
N ASP A 69 -4.37 -18.99 12.18
CA ASP A 69 -3.56 -19.90 11.34
C ASP A 69 -2.29 -19.20 10.78
N TRP A 70 -1.43 -19.96 10.11
CA TRP A 70 -0.22 -19.45 9.48
C TRP A 70 -0.52 -18.70 8.20
N ILE A 71 0.08 -17.52 8.06
CA ILE A 71 0.01 -16.74 6.83
C ILE A 71 1.28 -16.99 6.01
N GLY A 72 1.10 -17.52 4.80
CA GLY A 72 2.14 -17.53 3.79
C GLY A 72 2.12 -16.28 2.92
N PHE A 73 3.22 -16.01 2.21
CA PHE A 73 3.35 -14.81 1.39
C PHE A 73 2.31 -14.67 0.28
N SER A 74 1.76 -15.74 -0.30
CA SER A 74 0.73 -15.60 -1.35
C SER A 74 -0.51 -14.83 -0.84
N VAL A 75 -0.83 -14.91 0.45
CA VAL A 75 -1.94 -14.14 1.06
C VAL A 75 -1.57 -12.66 1.14
N VAL A 76 -0.39 -12.34 1.65
CA VAL A 76 0.09 -10.95 1.77
C VAL A 76 0.29 -10.30 0.40
N SER A 77 0.90 -11.02 -0.54
CA SER A 77 1.07 -10.62 -1.94
C SER A 77 -0.28 -10.41 -2.63
N GLY A 78 -1.29 -11.23 -2.29
CA GLY A 78 -2.68 -11.04 -2.71
C GLY A 78 -3.27 -9.71 -2.24
N SER A 79 -3.11 -9.36 -0.95
CA SER A 79 -3.54 -8.07 -0.41
C SER A 79 -2.80 -6.90 -1.09
N VAL A 80 -1.50 -7.02 -1.35
CA VAL A 80 -0.73 -6.00 -2.11
C VAL A 80 -1.34 -5.79 -3.51
N GLY A 81 -1.62 -6.88 -4.23
CA GLY A 81 -2.22 -6.82 -5.56
C GLY A 81 -3.63 -6.21 -5.56
N SER A 82 -4.45 -6.55 -4.55
CA SER A 82 -5.79 -5.99 -4.36
C SER A 82 -5.76 -4.48 -4.11
N LEU A 83 -4.81 -4.02 -3.28
CA LEU A 83 -4.70 -2.62 -2.85
C LEU A 83 -4.08 -1.70 -3.91
N LEU A 84 -3.12 -2.17 -4.70
CA LEU A 84 -2.46 -1.37 -5.73
C LEU A 84 -3.15 -1.44 -7.09
N GLY A 85 -3.86 -2.53 -7.37
CA GLY A 85 -4.44 -2.80 -8.68
C GLY A 85 -3.40 -3.15 -9.75
N ARG A 86 -3.82 -3.18 -11.00
CA ARG A 86 -2.97 -3.57 -12.14
C ARG A 86 -1.96 -2.48 -12.49
N GLY A 87 -0.77 -2.89 -12.91
CA GLY A 87 0.26 -1.99 -13.46
C GLY A 87 1.18 -1.35 -12.43
N ALA A 88 1.00 -1.64 -11.13
CA ALA A 88 1.95 -1.24 -10.11
C ALA A 88 3.33 -1.85 -10.35
N SER A 89 4.36 -1.02 -10.26
CA SER A 89 5.76 -1.43 -10.38
C SER A 89 6.17 -2.33 -9.22
N PHE A 90 7.24 -3.12 -9.44
CA PHE A 90 7.81 -3.96 -8.38
C PHE A 90 8.24 -3.16 -7.14
N GLN A 91 8.73 -1.92 -7.31
CA GLN A 91 9.11 -1.08 -6.17
C GLN A 91 7.91 -0.62 -5.33
N GLU A 92 6.79 -0.30 -5.98
CA GLU A 92 5.53 0.04 -5.30
C GLU A 92 4.97 -1.18 -4.55
N GLN A 93 5.00 -2.35 -5.19
CA GLN A 93 4.59 -3.61 -4.59
C GLN A 93 5.45 -3.97 -3.38
N LEU A 94 6.78 -3.92 -3.51
CA LEU A 94 7.71 -4.19 -2.42
C LEU A 94 7.53 -3.20 -1.26
N THR A 95 7.33 -1.92 -1.55
CA THR A 95 7.11 -0.90 -0.53
C THR A 95 5.82 -1.17 0.25
N LEU A 96 4.73 -1.51 -0.44
CA LEU A 96 3.47 -1.84 0.24
C LEU A 96 3.56 -3.16 1.01
N LEU A 97 4.21 -4.17 0.45
CA LEU A 97 4.46 -5.46 1.12
C LEU A 97 5.15 -5.23 2.46
N LEU A 98 6.26 -4.49 2.47
CA LEU A 98 7.02 -4.21 3.68
C LEU A 98 6.24 -3.34 4.68
N ARG A 99 5.39 -2.43 4.19
CA ARG A 99 4.50 -1.66 5.04
C ARG A 99 3.49 -2.56 5.75
N ILE A 100 2.80 -3.44 5.01
CA ILE A 100 1.82 -4.38 5.57
C ILE A 100 2.49 -5.28 6.62
N ILE A 101 3.63 -5.88 6.28
CA ILE A 101 4.38 -6.74 7.22
C ILE A 101 4.83 -5.94 8.44
N GLY A 102 5.27 -4.71 8.25
CA GLY A 102 5.66 -3.83 9.36
C GLY A 102 4.50 -3.54 10.30
N ASP A 103 3.31 -3.27 9.79
CA ASP A 103 2.13 -3.00 10.60
C ASP A 103 1.61 -4.29 11.28
N LEU A 104 1.75 -5.45 10.64
CA LEU A 104 1.50 -6.76 11.28
C LEU A 104 2.44 -7.01 12.45
N TYR A 105 3.72 -6.65 12.32
CA TYR A 105 4.69 -6.73 13.41
C TYR A 105 4.29 -5.85 14.61
N ASP A 106 3.79 -4.65 14.35
CA ASP A 106 3.26 -3.75 15.40
C ASP A 106 2.00 -4.33 16.06
N ALA A 107 1.23 -5.15 15.34
CA ALA A 107 0.09 -5.90 15.85
C ALA A 107 0.46 -7.20 16.59
N GLY A 108 1.76 -7.53 16.73
CA GLY A 108 2.24 -8.70 17.47
C GLY A 108 2.57 -9.92 16.62
N VAL A 109 2.33 -9.87 15.30
CA VAL A 109 2.70 -10.94 14.37
C VAL A 109 4.23 -11.05 14.26
N ARG A 110 4.75 -12.26 14.10
CA ARG A 110 6.18 -12.52 13.88
C ARG A 110 6.39 -13.37 12.63
N ALA A 111 7.48 -13.10 11.91
CA ALA A 111 7.99 -13.99 10.88
C ALA A 111 8.72 -15.17 11.52
N GLY A 112 8.66 -16.34 10.89
CA GLY A 112 9.29 -17.55 11.38
C GLY A 112 9.22 -18.71 10.39
N GLU A 113 9.69 -19.86 10.86
CA GLU A 113 9.66 -21.11 10.10
C GLU A 113 8.58 -22.04 10.65
N LEU A 114 7.94 -22.80 9.76
CA LEU A 114 7.18 -23.97 10.19
C LEU A 114 8.13 -25.09 10.55
N THR A 115 7.78 -25.86 11.57
CA THR A 115 8.54 -27.02 11.99
C THR A 115 7.72 -28.31 11.83
N GLU A 116 8.40 -29.44 11.82
CA GLU A 116 7.74 -30.75 11.83
C GLU A 116 7.18 -31.13 13.22
N SER A 117 7.44 -30.32 14.25
CA SER A 117 7.02 -30.58 15.62
C SER A 117 5.56 -30.20 15.83
N ALA A 118 4.73 -31.16 16.23
CA ALA A 118 3.36 -30.86 16.64
C ALA A 118 3.29 -30.01 17.93
N ALA A 119 4.33 -30.04 18.77
CA ALA A 119 4.38 -29.26 20.00
C ALA A 119 4.85 -27.81 19.78
N GLU A 120 5.70 -27.60 18.78
CA GLU A 120 6.27 -26.30 18.44
C GLU A 120 6.20 -26.09 16.91
N PRO A 121 5.00 -26.02 16.33
CA PRO A 121 4.84 -26.08 14.87
C PRO A 121 5.30 -24.80 14.16
N PHE A 122 5.57 -23.74 14.92
CA PHE A 122 6.08 -22.47 14.42
C PHE A 122 7.25 -22.00 15.30
N LEU A 123 8.37 -21.68 14.67
CA LEU A 123 9.54 -21.12 15.32
C LEU A 123 9.72 -19.66 14.87
N PRO A 124 9.37 -18.66 15.70
CA PRO A 124 9.57 -17.27 15.34
C PRO A 124 11.06 -16.98 15.18
N TRP A 125 11.40 -16.16 14.19
CA TRP A 125 12.76 -15.66 14.06
C TRP A 125 13.14 -14.83 15.28
N PRO A 126 14.38 -14.95 15.79
CA PRO A 126 14.88 -14.13 16.89
C PRO A 126 15.33 -12.75 16.38
N LEU A 127 14.45 -12.08 15.62
CA LEU A 127 14.73 -10.80 14.97
C LEU A 127 13.67 -9.78 15.35
N GLU A 128 14.14 -8.57 15.65
CA GLU A 128 13.29 -7.41 15.81
C GLU A 128 12.71 -6.95 14.45
N LYS A 129 11.63 -6.17 14.49
CA LYS A 129 10.89 -5.71 13.30
C LYS A 129 11.81 -5.17 12.20
N ALA A 130 12.77 -4.30 12.55
CA ALA A 130 13.64 -3.66 11.56
C ALA A 130 14.54 -4.68 10.83
N ASP A 131 15.12 -5.64 11.57
CA ASP A 131 16.00 -6.66 11.02
C ASP A 131 15.23 -7.69 10.21
N ALA A 132 14.04 -8.08 10.68
CA ALA A 132 13.14 -8.97 9.94
C ALA A 132 12.70 -8.37 8.61
N LEU A 133 12.27 -7.09 8.61
CA LEU A 133 11.92 -6.36 7.39
C LEU A 133 13.13 -6.20 6.47
N GLY A 134 14.33 -5.96 7.01
CA GLY A 134 15.57 -5.89 6.25
C GLY A 134 15.89 -7.19 5.54
N ARG A 135 15.78 -8.33 6.24
CA ARG A 135 15.94 -9.67 5.67
C ARG A 135 14.91 -9.95 4.58
N ILE A 136 13.62 -9.75 4.87
CA ILE A 136 12.54 -9.97 3.89
C ILE A 136 12.77 -9.11 2.65
N ALA A 137 13.12 -7.83 2.82
CA ALA A 137 13.38 -6.94 1.68
C ALA A 137 14.57 -7.38 0.83
N ALA A 138 15.60 -8.00 1.41
CA ALA A 138 16.73 -8.55 0.68
C ALA A 138 16.31 -9.78 -0.15
N GLU A 139 15.58 -10.71 0.46
CA GLU A 139 15.09 -11.93 -0.18
C GLU A 139 14.11 -11.63 -1.32
N VAL A 140 13.11 -10.76 -1.09
CA VAL A 140 12.14 -10.38 -2.13
C VAL A 140 12.83 -9.70 -3.32
N ARG A 141 13.86 -8.86 -3.06
CA ARG A 141 14.66 -8.26 -4.14
C ARG A 141 15.45 -9.31 -4.92
N HIS A 142 15.93 -10.36 -4.27
CA HIS A 142 16.60 -11.47 -4.96
C HIS A 142 15.65 -12.20 -5.90
N LEU A 143 14.41 -12.43 -5.48
CA LEU A 143 13.36 -13.07 -6.30
C LEU A 143 12.93 -12.20 -7.50
N SER A 144 13.10 -10.87 -7.41
CA SER A 144 12.66 -9.91 -8.44
C SER A 144 11.15 -9.93 -8.75
N GLN A 145 10.36 -10.57 -7.89
CA GLN A 145 8.91 -10.64 -7.93
C GLN A 145 8.36 -10.79 -6.51
N LEU A 146 7.06 -10.59 -6.32
CA LEU A 146 6.44 -10.88 -5.03
C LEU A 146 6.51 -12.39 -4.74
N PRO A 147 6.90 -12.79 -3.51
CA PRO A 147 7.03 -14.18 -3.12
C PRO A 147 5.67 -14.89 -3.03
N ASP A 148 5.71 -16.20 -3.23
CA ASP A 148 4.67 -17.16 -2.90
C ASP A 148 4.85 -17.74 -1.49
N SER A 149 3.80 -18.40 -0.99
CA SER A 149 3.83 -19.09 0.30
C SER A 149 4.93 -20.16 0.32
N GLY A 150 5.83 -20.08 1.31
CA GLY A 150 6.96 -20.99 1.46
C GLY A 150 8.28 -20.47 0.86
N ASP A 151 8.28 -19.37 0.11
CA ASP A 151 9.50 -18.85 -0.52
C ASP A 151 10.51 -18.28 0.49
N ILE A 152 10.04 -17.65 1.56
CA ILE A 152 10.89 -16.89 2.50
C ILE A 152 10.61 -17.28 3.95
N CYS A 153 9.36 -17.14 4.39
CA CYS A 153 8.93 -17.42 5.76
C CYS A 153 7.40 -17.50 5.88
N TRP A 154 6.94 -17.75 7.10
CA TRP A 154 5.54 -17.73 7.51
C TRP A 154 5.32 -16.67 8.60
N PHE A 155 4.08 -16.19 8.72
CA PHE A 155 3.69 -15.20 9.72
C PHE A 155 2.59 -15.73 10.63
N MET A 156 2.75 -15.53 11.94
CA MET A 156 1.76 -15.90 12.96
C MET A 156 1.94 -15.02 14.20
N VAL A 157 0.90 -14.90 15.02
CA VAL A 157 1.04 -14.46 16.41
C VAL A 157 1.50 -15.65 17.26
N PRO A 158 2.72 -15.63 17.85
CA PRO A 158 3.26 -16.76 18.63
C PRO A 158 2.49 -17.05 19.92
#